data_AF-A0A7Y9J7D1-F1
#
_entry.id   AF-A0A7Y9J7D1-F1
#
_cell.length_a   1.000
_cell.length_b   1.000
_cell.length_c   1.000
_cell.angle_alpha   90.00
_cell.angle_beta   90.00
_cell.angle_gamma   90.00
#
_symmetry.space_group_name_H-M   'P 1'
#
loop_
_entity.id
_entity.type
_entity.pdbx_description
1 polymer ?
#
loop_
_entity_poly.entity_id
_entity_poly.type
_entity_poly.pdbx_seq_one_letter_code
_entity_poly.pdbx_strand_id
1 'polypeptide(L)'
;MSDGYTVSPDALRRTVEDIEYAVDDAARAAASMSAAVRDLARLVPGTRTAEQALVLAREWEADAATWRAAAEALEDLLEDTATDVGLADGELARLFDGTR
;
A
#
# COMPACT_ATOMS: atom_id res chain seq x y z
N MET A 1 -17.81 8.79 -29.42
CA MET A 1 -18.76 8.52 -28.33
C MET A 1 -17.98 7.73 -27.30
N SER A 2 -17.51 8.39 -26.24
CA SER A 2 -16.85 7.69 -25.14
C SER A 2 -17.95 7.02 -24.33
N ASP A 3 -17.90 5.71 -24.20
CA ASP A 3 -18.81 4.97 -23.31
C ASP A 3 -18.62 5.57 -21.91
N GLY A 4 -19.64 6.28 -21.44
CA GLY A 4 -19.58 7.02 -20.19
C GLY A 4 -19.35 6.06 -19.04
N TYR A 5 -18.14 6.06 -18.49
CA TYR A 5 -17.82 5.36 -17.25
C TYR A 5 -18.74 5.89 -16.15
N THR A 6 -19.75 5.11 -15.76
CA THR A 6 -20.60 5.37 -14.59
C THR A 6 -19.89 4.93 -13.31
N VAL A 7 -18.68 5.41 -13.06
CA VAL A 7 -18.00 5.21 -11.78
C VAL A 7 -18.16 6.49 -10.96
N SER A 8 -18.73 6.35 -9.76
CA SER A 8 -18.89 7.47 -8.83
C SER A 8 -17.52 7.85 -8.25
N PRO A 9 -17.09 9.12 -8.28
CA PRO A 9 -15.83 9.56 -7.68
C PRO A 9 -15.69 9.17 -6.20
N ASP A 10 -16.79 9.24 -5.43
CA ASP A 10 -16.80 8.79 -4.03
C ASP A 10 -16.56 7.29 -3.85
N ALA A 11 -17.03 6.47 -4.80
CA ALA A 11 -16.80 5.03 -4.75
C ALA A 11 -15.34 4.69 -5.09
N LEU A 12 -14.75 5.44 -6.03
CA LEU A 12 -13.35 5.33 -6.37
C LEU A 12 -12.47 5.71 -5.17
N ARG A 13 -12.73 6.86 -4.53
CA ARG A 13 -12.03 7.30 -3.32
C ARG A 13 -12.05 6.25 -2.22
N ARG A 14 -13.25 5.77 -1.86
CA ARG A 14 -13.40 4.76 -0.82
C ARG A 14 -12.59 3.51 -1.15
N THR A 15 -12.58 3.09 -2.42
CA THR A 15 -11.82 1.90 -2.83
C THR A 15 -10.31 2.12 -2.69
N VAL A 16 -9.79 3.31 -2.99
CA VAL A 16 -8.38 3.67 -2.79
C VAL A 16 -8.04 3.72 -1.30
N GLU A 17 -8.83 4.45 -0.51
CA GLU A 17 -8.68 4.50 0.95
C GLU A 17 -8.67 3.09 1.57
N ASP A 18 -9.59 2.21 1.15
CA ASP A 18 -9.66 0.82 1.62
C ASP A 18 -8.37 0.03 1.26
N ILE A 19 -7.79 0.28 0.09
CA ILE A 19 -6.51 -0.33 -0.34
C ILE A 19 -5.35 0.21 0.52
N GLU A 20 -5.27 1.51 0.72
CA GLU A 20 -4.24 2.14 1.56
C GLU A 20 -4.29 1.61 2.99
N TYR A 21 -5.48 1.54 3.60
CA TYR A 21 -5.65 0.97 4.93
C TYR A 21 -5.19 -0.49 4.99
N ALA A 22 -5.56 -1.29 3.98
CA ALA A 22 -5.14 -2.70 3.92
C ALA A 22 -3.61 -2.84 3.77
N VAL A 23 -2.97 -1.98 3.00
CA VAL A 23 -1.52 -1.97 2.80
C VAL A 23 -0.78 -1.50 4.06
N ASP A 24 -1.31 -0.49 4.75
CA ASP A 24 -0.79 -0.04 6.04
C ASP A 24 -0.87 -1.14 7.10
N ASP A 25 -2.00 -1.85 7.18
CA ASP A 25 -2.17 -2.97 8.08
C ASP A 25 -1.24 -4.14 7.73
N ALA A 26 -1.05 -4.42 6.43
CA ALA A 26 -0.08 -5.41 5.96
C ALA A 26 1.36 -5.02 6.33
N ALA A 27 1.73 -3.74 6.22
CA ALA A 27 3.05 -3.26 6.60
C ALA A 27 3.30 -3.37 8.11
N ARG A 28 2.29 -3.04 8.94
CA ARG A 28 2.36 -3.25 10.40
C ARG A 28 2.51 -4.73 10.75
N ALA A 29 1.75 -5.60 10.10
CA ALA A 29 1.84 -7.04 10.29
C ALA A 29 3.23 -7.56 9.90
N ALA A 30 3.74 -7.18 8.72
CA ALA A 30 5.08 -7.52 8.26
C ALA A 30 6.16 -7.08 9.26
N ALA A 31 6.11 -5.84 9.74
CA ALA A 31 7.05 -5.34 10.75
C ALA A 31 7.01 -6.16 12.05
N SER A 32 5.81 -6.48 12.54
CA SER A 32 5.64 -7.31 13.75
C SER A 32 6.18 -8.73 13.55
N MET A 33 5.89 -9.36 12.42
CA MET A 33 6.37 -10.70 12.11
C MET A 33 7.90 -10.72 11.94
N SER A 34 8.46 -9.74 11.23
CA SER A 34 9.91 -9.55 11.05
C SER A 34 10.64 -9.36 12.37
N ALA A 35 10.07 -8.62 13.32
CA ALA A 35 10.61 -8.50 14.67
C ALA A 35 10.62 -9.86 15.39
N ALA A 36 9.51 -10.60 15.36
CA ALA A 36 9.41 -11.90 16.02
C ALA A 36 10.40 -12.94 15.47
N VAL A 37 10.60 -13.01 14.15
CA VAL A 37 11.57 -13.95 13.57
C VAL A 37 13.02 -13.52 13.80
N ARG A 38 13.30 -12.21 13.93
CA ARG A 38 14.62 -11.74 14.40
C ARG A 38 14.88 -12.15 15.84
N ASP A 39 13.88 -12.09 16.70
CA ASP A 39 13.98 -12.59 18.07
C ASP A 39 14.22 -14.09 18.10
N LEU A 40 13.53 -14.86 17.26
CA LEU A 40 13.81 -16.29 17.07
C LEU A 40 15.28 -16.52 16.67
N ALA A 41 15.81 -15.76 15.70
CA ALA A 41 17.19 -15.89 15.26
C ALA A 41 18.21 -15.62 16.39
N ARG A 42 17.90 -14.70 17.31
CA ARG A 42 18.74 -14.41 18.50
C ARG A 42 18.75 -15.56 19.51
N LEU A 43 17.67 -16.35 19.58
CA LEU A 43 17.58 -17.50 20.49
C LEU A 43 18.37 -18.72 20.01
N VAL A 44 18.59 -18.86 18.69
CA VAL A 44 19.28 -20.01 18.09
C VAL A 44 20.47 -19.60 17.19
N PRO A 45 21.47 -18.89 17.73
CA PRO A 45 22.57 -18.34 16.93
C PRO A 45 23.42 -19.42 16.27
N GLY A 46 23.93 -19.13 15.07
CA GLY A 46 24.79 -20.03 14.28
C GLY A 46 24.07 -21.22 13.64
N THR A 47 22.73 -21.27 13.73
CA THR A 47 21.94 -22.31 13.09
C THR A 47 21.42 -21.85 11.72
N ARG A 48 21.14 -22.82 10.84
CA ARG A 48 20.40 -22.57 9.60
C ARG A 48 19.06 -21.88 9.86
N THR A 49 18.39 -22.20 10.97
CA THR A 49 17.12 -21.57 11.35
C THR A 49 17.28 -20.06 11.55
N ALA A 50 18.34 -19.62 12.23
CA ALA A 50 18.60 -18.20 12.43
C ALA A 50 18.86 -17.48 11.09
N GLU A 51 19.65 -18.08 10.20
CA GLU A 51 19.92 -17.51 8.87
C GLU A 51 18.63 -17.35 8.05
N GLN A 52 17.79 -18.39 8.01
CA GLN A 52 16.52 -18.37 7.29
C GLN A 52 15.53 -17.38 7.88
N ALA A 53 15.46 -17.27 9.22
CA ALA A 53 14.62 -16.29 9.89
C ALA A 53 15.02 -14.84 9.55
N LEU A 54 16.32 -14.56 9.45
CA LEU A 54 16.80 -13.24 9.03
C LEU A 54 16.54 -12.93 7.56
N VAL A 55 16.56 -13.95 6.68
CA VAL A 55 16.14 -13.80 5.28
C VAL A 55 14.66 -13.45 5.21
N LEU A 56 13.82 -14.24 5.86
CA LEU A 56 12.37 -14.06 5.88
C LEU A 56 11.97 -12.68 6.42
N ALA A 57 12.65 -12.19 7.47
CA ALA A 57 12.42 -10.85 8.01
C ALA A 57 12.65 -9.74 6.97
N ARG A 58 13.69 -9.89 6.14
CA ARG A 58 14.00 -8.91 5.08
C ARG A 58 13.02 -9.01 3.93
N GLU A 59 12.61 -10.21 3.56
CA GLU A 59 11.63 -10.45 2.49
C GLU A 59 10.29 -9.81 2.84
N TRP A 60 9.75 -10.04 4.03
CA TRP A 60 8.49 -9.43 4.45
C TRP A 60 8.51 -7.90 4.51
N GLU A 61 9.64 -7.31 4.92
CA GLU A 61 9.80 -5.85 4.90
C GLU A 61 9.89 -5.30 3.46
N ALA A 62 10.56 -6.01 2.57
CA ALA A 62 10.65 -5.64 1.15
C ALA A 62 9.29 -5.78 0.44
N ASP A 63 8.54 -6.83 0.74
CA ASP A 63 7.18 -7.04 0.22
C ASP A 63 6.25 -5.91 0.69
N ALA A 64 6.29 -5.57 1.99
CA ALA A 64 5.51 -4.45 2.53
C ALA A 64 5.84 -3.11 1.86
N ALA A 65 7.13 -2.82 1.62
CA ALA A 65 7.53 -1.62 0.89
C ALA A 65 7.02 -1.64 -0.56
N THR A 66 7.00 -2.81 -1.20
CA THR A 66 6.49 -2.99 -2.56
C THR A 66 4.98 -2.75 -2.63
N TRP A 67 4.21 -3.27 -1.67
CA TRP A 67 2.76 -3.03 -1.60
C TRP A 67 2.44 -1.56 -1.38
N ARG A 68 3.22 -0.88 -0.53
CA ARG A 68 3.09 0.56 -0.31
C ARG A 68 3.34 1.36 -1.57
N ALA A 69 4.46 1.11 -2.26
CA ALA A 69 4.76 1.78 -3.52
C ALA A 69 3.70 1.51 -4.61
N ALA A 70 3.11 0.31 -4.63
CA ALA A 70 2.04 -0.04 -5.55
C ALA A 70 0.71 0.68 -5.22
N ALA A 71 0.41 0.91 -3.94
CA ALA A 71 -0.75 1.68 -3.52
C ALA A 71 -0.59 3.17 -3.88
N GLU A 72 0.58 3.76 -3.59
CA GLU A 72 0.93 5.13 -3.97
C GLU A 72 0.85 5.31 -5.50
N ALA A 73 1.39 4.36 -6.29
CA ALA A 73 1.29 4.42 -7.75
C ALA A 73 -0.14 4.27 -8.29
N LEU A 74 -1.02 3.60 -7.55
CA LEU A 74 -2.44 3.50 -7.91
C LEU A 74 -3.16 4.81 -7.63
N GLU A 75 -2.87 5.46 -6.51
CA GLU A 75 -3.38 6.80 -6.19
C GLU A 75 -3.00 7.80 -7.30
N ASP A 76 -1.71 7.88 -7.65
CA ASP A 76 -1.19 8.74 -8.73
C ASP A 76 -1.91 8.48 -10.07
N LEU A 77 -2.10 7.21 -10.46
CA LEU A 77 -2.78 6.85 -11.70
C LEU A 77 -4.23 7.36 -11.73
N LEU A 78 -4.90 7.33 -10.58
CA LEU A 78 -6.29 7.76 -10.47
C LEU A 78 -6.41 9.29 -10.46
N GLU A 79 -5.45 10.00 -9.87
CA GLU A 79 -5.32 11.46 -9.99
C GLU A 79 -5.08 11.90 -11.44
N ASP A 80 -4.19 11.21 -12.16
CA ASP A 80 -3.93 11.46 -13.59
C ASP A 80 -5.18 11.19 -14.43
N THR A 81 -5.84 10.05 -14.21
CA THR A 81 -7.08 9.67 -14.93
C THR A 81 -8.18 10.69 -14.69
N ALA A 82 -8.32 11.17 -13.45
CA ALA A 82 -9.27 12.21 -13.05
C ALA A 82 -9.05 13.53 -13.79
N THR A 83 -7.79 13.95 -13.91
CA THR A 83 -7.38 15.15 -14.64
C THR A 83 -7.70 15.01 -16.13
N ASP A 84 -7.39 13.86 -16.73
CA ASP A 84 -7.58 13.60 -18.17
C ASP A 84 -9.06 13.59 -18.61
N VAL A 85 -9.97 13.13 -17.76
CA VAL A 85 -11.41 13.06 -18.09
C VAL A 85 -12.15 14.38 -17.85
N GLY A 86 -11.47 15.43 -17.39
CA GLY A 86 -12.07 16.75 -17.19
C GLY A 86 -13.14 16.78 -16.11
N LEU A 87 -13.07 15.85 -15.13
CA LEU A 87 -13.79 15.99 -13.87
C LEU A 87 -13.21 17.24 -13.19
N ALA A 88 -13.93 18.34 -13.31
CA ALA A 88 -13.44 19.68 -13.01
C ALA A 88 -12.62 19.70 -11.71
N ASP A 89 -11.43 20.31 -11.78
CA ASP A 89 -10.40 20.50 -10.76
C ASP A 89 -10.89 20.70 -9.30
N GLY A 90 -12.15 21.06 -9.06
CA GLY A 90 -12.72 21.27 -7.72
C GLY A 90 -13.41 20.07 -7.05
N GLU A 91 -13.77 18.98 -7.75
CA GLU A 91 -14.34 17.78 -7.10
C GLU A 91 -13.26 16.76 -6.74
N LEU A 92 -12.23 16.60 -7.57
CA LEU A 92 -11.12 15.68 -7.34
C LEU A 92 -9.93 16.27 -6.57
N ALA A 93 -9.63 17.57 -6.70
CA ALA A 93 -8.67 18.19 -5.77
C ALA A 93 -9.21 18.13 -4.32
N ARG A 94 -10.53 18.19 -4.10
CA ARG A 94 -11.12 17.93 -2.78
C ARG A 94 -11.10 16.46 -2.36
N LEU A 95 -10.90 15.51 -3.29
CA LEU A 95 -10.77 14.08 -2.97
C LEU A 95 -9.43 13.80 -2.26
N PHE A 96 -8.34 14.46 -2.67
CA PHE A 96 -6.97 14.15 -2.23
C PHE A 96 -6.28 15.27 -1.41
N ASP A 97 -6.80 16.51 -1.42
CA ASP A 97 -6.26 17.62 -0.60
C ASP A 97 -6.74 17.56 0.89
N GLY A 98 -7.57 16.57 1.24
CA GLY A 98 -8.14 16.39 2.59
C GLY A 98 -7.30 15.58 3.58
N THR A 99 -6.16 15.02 3.16
CA THR A 99 -5.35 14.06 3.95
C THR A 99 -3.97 14.56 4.37
N ARG A 100 -3.61 15.82 4.05
CA ARG A 100 -2.37 16.46 4.53
C ARG A 100 -2.51 17.19 5.86
#